data_AF-A0A2V7YPW9-F1
#
_entry.id   AF-A0A2V7YPW9-F1
#
_cell.length_a   1.000
_cell.length_b   1.000
_cell.length_c   1.000
_cell.angle_alpha   90.00
_cell.angle_beta   90.00
_cell.angle_gamma   90.00
#
_symmetry.space_group_name_H-M   'P 1'
#
loop_
_entity.id
_entity.type
_entity.pdbx_description
1 polymer ?
#
loop_
_entity_poly.entity_id
_entity_poly.type
_entity_poly.pdbx_seq_one_letter_code
_entity_poly.pdbx_strand_id
1 'polypeptide(L)'
;MYSRPLATLFTHGGRSTVRGSLGHCTFAASGFELLEAAFAAWRWTGATLVGYLGYELGGELESLPPPPEDDLGLPDLHLSLYDAALRWDGQSWTLDATDAWREGSAFEAEQLLAAARRRSDFEIPQGPLVRGGVISRPNRGGFEAAVTRTVERIAAGEIFQMNLCRRLEAKISAARLWPLYHRLRAASPAAYGAFLDLGKGKAVLS
;
A
#
# COMPACT_ATOMS: atom_id res chain seq x y z
N MET A 1 -3.84 -10.45 -14.30
CA MET A 1 -3.03 -9.67 -15.24
C MET A 1 -3.00 -8.26 -14.67
N TYR A 2 -1.86 -7.84 -14.14
CA TYR A 2 -1.66 -6.47 -13.64
C TYR A 2 -0.93 -5.70 -14.74
N SER A 3 -1.26 -4.42 -14.95
CA SER A 3 -0.44 -3.57 -15.83
C SER A 3 0.95 -3.45 -15.22
N ARG A 4 1.99 -3.43 -16.07
CA ARG A 4 3.36 -3.19 -15.61
C ARG A 4 3.53 -1.69 -15.41
N PRO A 5 4.01 -1.23 -14.25
CA PRO A 5 4.25 0.20 -14.06
C PRO A 5 5.37 0.68 -14.98
N LEU A 6 5.26 1.93 -15.45
CA LEU A 6 6.32 2.65 -16.16
C LEU A 6 7.55 2.87 -15.27
N ALA A 7 7.29 3.19 -13.99
CA ALA A 7 8.30 3.38 -12.97
C ALA A 7 7.76 3.00 -11.59
N THR A 8 8.64 2.57 -10.70
CA THR A 8 8.37 2.34 -9.28
C THR A 8 9.35 3.16 -8.46
N LEU A 9 8.80 3.91 -7.51
CA LEU A 9 9.49 4.83 -6.61
C LEU A 9 9.36 4.28 -5.20
N PHE A 10 10.46 4.26 -4.47
CA PHE A 10 10.42 3.84 -3.07
C PHE A 10 11.43 4.60 -2.23
N THR A 11 11.01 4.95 -1.01
CA THR A 11 11.86 5.58 0.00
C THR A 11 11.95 4.66 1.21
N HIS A 12 13.14 4.51 1.76
CA HIS A 12 13.34 3.79 3.01
C HIS A 12 14.54 4.39 3.76
N GLY A 13 14.31 4.85 4.99
CA GLY A 13 15.37 5.42 5.84
C GLY A 13 16.07 6.64 5.22
N GLY A 14 15.30 7.56 4.64
CA GLY A 14 15.83 8.79 4.01
C GLY A 14 16.61 8.58 2.71
N ARG A 15 16.54 7.37 2.13
CA ARG A 15 17.10 7.06 0.81
C ARG A 15 15.99 6.72 -0.15
N SER A 16 15.99 7.40 -1.29
CA SER A 16 14.98 7.27 -2.32
C SER A 16 15.55 6.55 -3.54
N THR A 17 14.73 5.72 -4.17
CA THR A 17 15.07 4.99 -5.39
C THR A 17 13.95 5.09 -6.40
N VAL A 18 14.31 5.35 -7.66
CA VAL A 18 13.41 5.26 -8.81
C VAL A 18 13.89 4.12 -9.71
N ARG A 19 12.99 3.22 -10.06
CA ARG A 19 13.23 2.10 -10.97
C ARG A 19 12.28 2.19 -12.16
N GLY A 20 12.81 2.19 -13.38
CA GLY A 20 12.05 2.17 -14.62
C GLY A 20 12.66 1.22 -15.66
N SER A 21 12.19 1.33 -16.91
CA SER A 21 12.67 0.50 -18.02
C SER A 21 14.16 0.68 -18.35
N LEU A 22 14.70 1.88 -18.11
CA LEU A 22 16.11 2.22 -18.38
C LEU A 22 17.07 1.86 -17.24
N GLY A 23 16.56 1.33 -16.12
CA GLY A 23 17.38 0.96 -14.96
C GLY A 23 16.82 1.51 -13.65
N HIS A 24 17.70 1.70 -12.67
CA HIS A 24 17.33 2.31 -11.39
C HIS A 24 18.41 3.28 -10.92
N CYS A 25 17.98 4.29 -10.17
CA CYS A 25 18.86 5.24 -9.49
C CYS A 25 18.46 5.35 -8.03
N THR A 26 19.44 5.38 -7.14
CA THR A 26 19.25 5.58 -5.69
C THR A 26 20.04 6.81 -5.27
N PHE A 27 19.40 7.70 -4.52
CA PHE A 27 19.97 8.97 -4.10
C PHE A 27 19.48 9.34 -2.70
N ALA A 28 20.21 10.25 -2.05
CA ALA A 28 19.79 10.83 -0.78
C ALA A 28 18.68 11.83 -1.07
N ALA A 29 17.46 11.50 -0.66
CA ALA A 29 16.29 12.36 -0.72
C ALA A 29 15.20 11.75 0.18
N SER A 30 14.46 12.61 0.86
CA SER A 30 13.31 12.24 1.67
C SER A 30 12.16 11.71 0.80
N GLY A 31 11.17 11.08 1.43
CA GLY A 31 9.97 10.58 0.75
C GLY A 31 9.14 11.72 0.19
N PHE A 32 8.99 12.82 0.93
CA PHE A 32 8.27 14.00 0.43
C PHE A 32 9.01 14.69 -0.72
N GLU A 33 10.34 14.79 -0.69
CA GLU A 33 11.12 15.31 -1.83
C GLU A 33 10.93 14.44 -3.08
N LEU A 34 10.92 13.11 -2.92
CA LEU A 34 10.68 12.19 -4.02
C LEU A 34 9.27 12.35 -4.60
N LEU A 35 8.27 12.52 -3.73
CA LEU A 35 6.87 12.72 -4.12
C LEU A 35 6.68 14.04 -4.88
N GLU A 36 7.28 15.13 -4.41
CA GLU A 36 7.26 16.42 -5.09
C GLU A 36 7.91 16.35 -6.47
N ALA A 37 9.08 15.71 -6.56
CA ALA A 37 9.78 15.50 -7.83
C ALA A 37 8.93 14.67 -8.80
N ALA A 38 8.26 13.61 -8.32
CA ALA A 38 7.36 12.80 -9.12
C ALA A 38 6.17 13.61 -9.67
N PHE A 39 5.53 14.44 -8.84
CA PHE A 39 4.45 15.31 -9.30
C PHE A 39 4.95 16.36 -10.30
N ALA A 40 6.09 16.99 -10.05
CA ALA A 40 6.66 17.96 -10.97
C ALA A 40 6.96 17.33 -12.34
N ALA A 41 7.50 16.11 -12.35
CA ALA A 41 7.85 15.39 -13.57
C ALA A 41 6.62 14.88 -14.34
N TRP A 42 5.56 14.43 -13.65
CA TRP A 42 4.51 13.61 -14.28
C TRP A 42 3.09 14.17 -14.22
N ARG A 43 2.80 15.25 -13.48
CA ARG A 43 1.42 15.75 -13.30
C ARG A 43 0.65 16.08 -14.59
N TRP A 44 1.35 16.43 -15.68
CA TRP A 44 0.73 16.87 -16.94
C TRP A 44 0.52 15.77 -17.97
N THR A 45 0.88 14.54 -17.63
CA THR A 45 1.06 13.46 -18.61
C THR A 45 -0.16 12.57 -18.76
N GLY A 46 -1.13 12.68 -17.83
CA GLY A 46 -2.26 11.77 -17.72
C GLY A 46 -1.93 10.43 -17.05
N ALA A 47 -0.68 10.18 -16.65
CA ALA A 47 -0.34 8.98 -15.88
C ALA A 47 -0.85 9.05 -14.44
N THR A 48 -1.08 7.86 -13.86
CA THR A 48 -1.58 7.70 -12.51
C THR A 48 -0.48 7.16 -11.59
N LEU A 49 -0.25 7.82 -10.46
CA LEU A 49 0.56 7.29 -9.37
C LEU A 49 -0.32 6.49 -8.41
N VAL A 50 0.07 5.25 -8.13
CA VAL A 50 -0.64 4.37 -7.19
C VAL A 50 0.35 3.74 -6.22
N GLY A 51 0.02 3.74 -4.93
CA GLY A 51 0.83 3.10 -3.92
C GLY A 51 0.44 3.53 -2.50
N TYR A 52 1.41 3.61 -1.59
CA TYR A 52 1.17 4.04 -0.21
C TYR A 52 2.25 4.98 0.32
N LEU A 53 1.85 5.74 1.32
CA LEU A 53 2.69 6.55 2.20
C LEU A 53 2.58 5.91 3.60
N GLY A 54 3.71 5.43 4.11
CA GLY A 54 3.83 4.80 5.42
C GLY A 54 3.75 5.83 6.56
N TYR A 55 3.47 5.34 7.76
CA TYR A 55 3.34 6.19 8.94
C TYR A 55 4.67 6.86 9.31
N GLU A 56 5.77 6.15 9.05
CA GLU A 56 7.15 6.51 9.36
C GLU A 56 7.63 7.76 8.60
N LEU A 57 6.99 8.13 7.49
CA LEU A 57 7.23 9.42 6.81
C LEU A 57 6.95 10.61 7.71
N GLY A 58 6.12 10.47 8.75
CA GLY A 58 5.91 11.52 9.75
C GLY A 58 7.20 11.99 10.43
N GLY A 59 8.22 11.11 10.53
CA GLY A 59 9.54 11.47 11.05
C GLY A 59 10.34 12.44 10.16
N GLU A 60 9.92 12.65 8.91
CA GLU A 60 10.49 13.70 8.04
C GLU A 60 9.90 15.08 8.33
N LEU A 61 8.73 15.13 8.97
CA LEU A 61 8.01 16.37 9.28
C LEU A 61 8.19 16.79 10.75
N GLU A 62 8.31 15.81 11.65
CA GLU A 62 8.37 16.04 13.09
C GLU A 62 9.66 15.45 13.69
N SER A 63 10.21 16.15 14.69
CA SER A 63 11.33 15.63 15.49
C SER A 63 10.83 14.60 16.50
N LEU A 64 10.79 13.34 16.08
CA LEU A 64 10.32 12.21 16.88
C LEU A 64 11.50 11.38 17.43
N PRO A 65 11.31 10.66 18.55
CA PRO A 65 12.23 9.61 18.95
C PRO A 65 12.39 8.55 17.84
N PRO A 66 13.52 7.82 17.81
CA PRO A 66 13.71 6.75 16.85
C PRO A 66 12.55 5.74 16.87
N PRO A 67 12.08 5.28 15.69
CA PRO A 67 11.03 4.28 15.64
C PRO A 67 11.51 2.94 16.23
N PRO A 68 10.58 2.04 16.57
CA PRO A 68 10.92 0.64 16.84
C PRO A 68 11.71 0.01 15.67
N GLU A 69 12.33 -1.14 15.94
CA GLU A 69 13.03 -1.92 14.92
C GLU A 69 12.11 -2.20 13.71
N ASP A 70 12.61 -1.95 12.50
CA ASP A 70 11.92 -2.33 11.27
C ASP A 70 12.09 -3.82 11.02
N ASP A 71 11.09 -4.58 11.43
CA ASP A 71 11.02 -6.03 11.22
C ASP A 71 10.21 -6.44 9.98
N LEU A 72 9.60 -5.49 9.26
CA LEU A 72 8.80 -5.75 8.05
C LEU A 72 9.60 -5.51 6.78
N GLY A 73 10.62 -4.63 6.82
CA GLY A 73 11.42 -4.25 5.67
C GLY A 73 10.55 -3.65 4.58
N LEU A 74 9.54 -2.87 4.95
CA LEU A 74 8.65 -2.18 4.03
C LEU A 74 9.18 -0.76 3.79
N PRO A 75 9.14 -0.26 2.55
CA PRO A 75 9.43 1.14 2.28
C PRO A 75 8.52 2.09 3.07
N ASP A 76 9.06 3.24 3.48
CA ASP A 76 8.29 4.33 4.07
C ASP A 76 7.38 4.98 3.02
N LEU A 77 7.80 4.96 1.76
CA LEU A 77 6.98 5.36 0.60
C LEU A 77 7.15 4.29 -0.49
N HIS A 78 6.06 3.89 -1.13
CA HIS A 78 6.12 3.06 -2.34
C HIS A 78 5.04 3.50 -3.31
N LEU A 79 5.43 4.04 -4.46
CA LEU A 79 4.54 4.48 -5.53
C LEU A 79 4.93 3.84 -6.85
N SER A 80 3.95 3.56 -7.70
CA SER A 80 4.15 3.07 -9.05
C SER A 80 3.38 3.96 -10.02
N LEU A 81 4.04 4.36 -11.10
CA LEU A 81 3.48 5.16 -12.19
C LEU A 81 2.89 4.24 -13.25
N TYR A 82 1.63 4.46 -13.60
CA TYR A 82 0.91 3.71 -14.62
C TYR A 82 0.41 4.65 -15.71
N ASP A 83 0.53 4.21 -16.96
CA ASP A 83 0.03 4.87 -18.16
C ASP A 83 -1.44 4.55 -18.45
N ALA A 84 -2.04 3.62 -17.70
CA ALA A 84 -3.43 3.23 -17.83
C ALA A 84 -4.05 2.79 -16.50
N ALA A 85 -5.31 3.15 -16.28
CA ALA A 85 -6.11 2.78 -15.13
C ALA A 85 -7.53 2.37 -15.55
N LEU A 86 -8.00 1.22 -15.05
CA LEU A 86 -9.39 0.81 -15.19
C LEU A 86 -10.19 1.32 -14.00
N ARG A 87 -11.36 1.91 -14.28
CA ARG A 87 -12.28 2.40 -13.26
C ARG A 87 -13.61 1.68 -13.36
N TRP A 88 -14.16 1.33 -12.20
CA TRP A 88 -15.49 0.77 -12.07
C TRP A 88 -16.38 1.77 -11.32
N ASP A 89 -17.51 2.14 -11.91
CA ASP A 89 -18.46 3.08 -11.32
C ASP A 89 -19.64 2.40 -10.61
N GLY A 90 -19.68 1.06 -10.59
CA GLY A 90 -20.81 0.27 -10.10
C GLY A 90 -21.62 -0.41 -11.21
N GLN A 91 -21.49 0.06 -12.45
CA GLN A 91 -22.26 -0.41 -13.60
C GLN A 91 -21.37 -0.80 -14.79
N SER A 92 -20.31 -0.05 -15.05
CA SER A 92 -19.46 -0.22 -16.21
C SER A 92 -17.99 0.02 -15.90
N TRP A 93 -17.13 -0.65 -16.67
CA TRP A 93 -15.70 -0.40 -16.67
C TRP A 93 -15.37 0.69 -17.70
N THR A 94 -14.68 1.73 -17.25
CA THR A 94 -14.05 2.76 -18.08
C THR A 94 -12.53 2.66 -18.00
N LEU A 95 -11.86 3.27 -18.98
CA LEU A 95 -10.41 3.27 -19.10
C LEU A 95 -9.90 4.71 -19.20
N ASP A 96 -9.01 5.08 -18.28
CA ASP A 96 -8.19 6.29 -18.38
C ASP A 96 -6.78 5.87 -18.83
N ALA A 97 -6.28 6.39 -19.94
CA ALA A 97 -4.97 6.02 -20.46
C ALA A 97 -4.25 7.18 -21.17
N THR A 98 -2.93 7.09 -21.23
CA THR A 98 -2.04 8.01 -21.94
C THR A 98 -0.98 7.20 -22.70
N ASP A 99 -0.54 7.72 -23.85
CA ASP A 99 0.51 7.16 -24.69
C ASP A 99 1.81 7.97 -24.62
N ALA A 100 1.90 8.95 -23.71
CA ALA A 100 2.99 9.91 -23.61
C ALA A 100 4.42 9.30 -23.46
N TRP A 101 4.54 8.01 -23.11
CA TRP A 101 5.82 7.31 -22.97
C TRP A 101 5.97 6.03 -23.77
N ARG A 102 4.87 5.49 -24.32
CA ARG A 102 4.89 4.24 -25.06
C ARG A 102 3.72 4.22 -26.04
N GLU A 103 4.06 4.17 -27.32
CA GLU A 103 3.08 3.94 -28.38
C GLU A 103 2.38 2.60 -28.14
N GLY A 104 1.05 2.57 -28.33
CA GLY A 104 0.25 1.37 -28.17
C GLY A 104 -0.21 1.06 -26.73
N SER A 105 0.14 1.87 -25.73
CA SER A 105 -0.38 1.72 -24.36
C SER A 105 -1.91 1.73 -24.30
N ALA A 106 -2.57 2.55 -25.14
CA ALA A 106 -4.02 2.55 -25.27
C ALA A 106 -4.58 1.18 -25.73
N PHE A 107 -3.93 0.53 -26.69
CA PHE A 107 -4.35 -0.78 -27.19
C PHE A 107 -4.16 -1.90 -26.16
N GLU A 108 -3.03 -1.92 -25.45
CA GLU A 108 -2.82 -2.85 -24.33
C GLU A 108 -3.88 -2.66 -23.24
N ALA A 109 -4.22 -1.40 -22.95
CA ALA A 109 -5.22 -1.05 -21.96
C ALA A 109 -6.64 -1.44 -22.38
N GLU A 110 -6.99 -1.34 -23.67
CA GLU A 110 -8.25 -1.87 -24.20
C GLU A 110 -8.35 -3.40 -24.05
N GLN A 111 -7.24 -4.13 -24.25
CA GLN A 111 -7.22 -5.56 -24.00
C GLN A 111 -7.46 -5.89 -22.52
N LEU A 112 -6.88 -5.09 -21.59
CA LEU A 112 -7.14 -5.21 -20.16
C LEU A 112 -8.61 -4.95 -19.83
N LEU A 113 -9.22 -3.91 -20.42
CA LEU A 113 -10.64 -3.61 -20.28
C LEU A 113 -11.52 -4.78 -20.76
N ALA A 114 -11.20 -5.33 -21.93
CA ALA A 114 -11.90 -6.47 -22.49
C ALA A 114 -11.76 -7.73 -21.60
N ALA A 115 -10.59 -7.94 -21.01
CA ALA A 115 -10.36 -9.02 -20.04
C ALA A 115 -11.13 -8.79 -18.73
N ALA A 116 -11.19 -7.55 -18.23
CA ALA A 116 -11.97 -7.19 -17.05
C ALA A 116 -13.47 -7.45 -17.25
N ARG A 117 -14.01 -7.11 -18.43
CA ARG A 117 -15.42 -7.38 -18.80
C ARG A 117 -15.75 -8.87 -18.92
N ARG A 118 -14.78 -9.70 -19.31
CA ARG A 118 -14.94 -11.16 -19.42
C ARG A 118 -14.71 -11.90 -18.10
N ARG A 119 -14.28 -11.20 -17.05
CA ARG A 119 -13.83 -11.86 -15.82
C ARG A 119 -15.01 -12.56 -15.16
N SER A 120 -14.89 -13.86 -15.00
CA SER A 120 -15.81 -14.68 -14.21
C SER A 120 -15.60 -14.44 -12.72
N ASP A 121 -16.62 -14.78 -11.93
CA ASP A 121 -16.53 -14.74 -10.47
C ASP A 121 -15.29 -15.51 -9.99
N PHE A 122 -14.50 -14.85 -9.14
CA PHE A 122 -13.35 -15.48 -8.49
C PHE A 122 -13.88 -16.32 -7.32
N GLU A 123 -13.62 -17.63 -7.36
CA GLU A 123 -13.99 -18.49 -6.24
C GLU A 123 -13.08 -18.21 -5.05
N ILE A 124 -13.67 -17.73 -3.96
CA ILE A 124 -12.97 -17.53 -2.70
C ILE A 124 -12.87 -18.92 -2.02
N PRO A 125 -11.66 -19.46 -1.80
CA PRO A 125 -11.49 -20.76 -1.15
C PRO A 125 -12.26 -20.81 0.16
N GLN A 126 -12.82 -21.96 0.54
CA GLN A 126 -13.50 -22.15 1.83
C GLN A 126 -12.50 -22.50 2.96
N GLY A 127 -12.91 -22.29 4.22
CA GLY A 127 -12.11 -22.63 5.40
C GLY A 127 -10.99 -21.63 5.77
N PRO A 128 -10.08 -21.96 6.69
CA PRO A 128 -9.05 -21.04 7.18
C PRO A 128 -8.01 -20.65 6.12
N LEU A 129 -7.80 -19.33 5.93
CA LEU A 129 -6.75 -18.81 5.05
C LEU A 129 -5.37 -18.77 5.70
N VAL A 130 -5.30 -18.60 7.01
CA VAL A 130 -4.05 -18.52 7.78
C VAL A 130 -3.70 -19.86 8.44
N ARG A 131 -2.42 -20.06 8.76
CA ARG A 131 -1.89 -21.23 9.48
C ARG A 131 -1.36 -20.83 10.85
N GLY A 132 -1.51 -21.71 11.85
CA GLY A 132 -0.91 -21.54 13.17
C GLY A 132 -1.56 -20.47 14.07
N GLY A 133 -2.77 -20.01 13.72
CA GLY A 133 -3.50 -19.01 14.48
C GLY A 133 -3.02 -17.57 14.23
N VAL A 134 -3.56 -16.65 15.03
CA VAL A 134 -3.22 -15.22 15.02
C VAL A 134 -2.55 -14.87 16.35
N ILE A 135 -1.39 -14.23 16.29
CA ILE A 135 -0.61 -13.77 17.44
C ILE A 135 -0.77 -12.26 17.56
N SER A 136 -0.92 -11.74 18.78
CA SER A 136 -0.95 -10.30 19.05
C SER A 136 0.40 -9.83 19.57
N ARG A 137 0.91 -8.71 19.04
CA ARG A 137 2.07 -7.97 19.53
C ARG A 137 1.72 -6.50 19.81
N PRO A 138 1.78 -6.03 21.05
CA PRO A 138 2.00 -6.82 22.27
C PRO A 138 0.88 -7.84 22.52
N ASN A 139 1.13 -8.81 23.40
CA ASN A 139 0.08 -9.71 23.87
C ASN A 139 -0.97 -8.94 24.70
N ARG A 140 -2.02 -9.62 25.14
CA ARG A 140 -3.11 -8.97 25.90
C ARG A 140 -2.62 -8.16 27.11
N GLY A 141 -1.83 -8.77 28.00
CA GLY A 141 -1.34 -8.10 29.20
C GLY A 141 -0.44 -6.91 28.87
N GLY A 142 0.40 -7.03 27.84
CA GLY A 142 1.23 -5.91 27.37
C GLY A 142 0.41 -4.76 26.78
N PHE A 143 -0.67 -5.06 26.05
CA PHE A 143 -1.57 -4.04 25.53
C PHE A 143 -2.37 -3.35 26.65
N GLU A 144 -2.93 -4.12 27.60
CA GLU A 144 -3.64 -3.58 28.77
C GLU A 144 -2.72 -2.67 29.60
N ALA A 145 -1.47 -3.07 29.82
CA ALA A 145 -0.49 -2.22 30.50
C ALA A 145 -0.17 -0.93 29.73
N ALA A 146 -0.13 -0.97 28.39
CA ALA A 146 0.05 0.23 27.58
C ALA A 146 -1.15 1.18 27.66
N VAL A 147 -2.37 0.62 27.73
CA VAL A 147 -3.61 1.39 27.97
C VAL A 147 -3.57 2.06 29.34
N THR A 148 -3.24 1.33 30.41
CA THR A 148 -3.13 1.89 31.77
C THR A 148 -2.15 3.05 31.81
N ARG A 149 -0.93 2.88 31.27
CA ARG A 149 0.08 3.96 31.22
C ARG A 149 -0.43 5.18 30.45
N THR A 150 -1.18 4.96 29.37
CA THR A 150 -1.74 6.06 28.58
C THR A 150 -2.78 6.84 29.36
N VAL A 151 -3.66 6.16 30.09
CA VAL A 151 -4.66 6.81 30.96
C VAL A 151 -3.99 7.61 32.08
N GLU A 152 -2.93 7.07 32.69
CA GLU A 152 -2.15 7.78 33.72
C GLU A 152 -1.54 9.07 33.18
N ARG A 153 -0.97 9.03 31.96
CA ARG A 153 -0.40 10.22 31.30
C ARG A 153 -1.46 11.27 30.95
N ILE A 154 -2.66 10.84 30.58
CA ILE A 154 -3.80 11.74 30.36
C ILE A 154 -4.22 12.40 31.69
N ALA A 155 -4.35 11.61 32.76
CA ALA A 155 -4.71 12.12 34.08
C ALA A 155 -3.67 13.09 34.65
N ALA A 156 -2.39 12.89 34.33
CA ALA A 156 -1.30 13.79 34.67
C ALA A 156 -1.25 15.08 33.81
N GLY A 157 -2.09 15.17 32.76
CA GLY A 157 -2.13 16.32 31.86
C GLY A 157 -0.99 16.36 30.82
N GLU A 158 -0.28 15.25 30.59
CA GLU A 158 0.81 15.19 29.60
C GLU A 158 0.28 15.19 28.16
N ILE A 159 -0.82 14.47 27.93
CA ILE A 159 -1.47 14.31 26.62
C ILE A 159 -2.99 14.30 26.81
N PHE A 160 -3.74 14.64 25.76
CA PHE A 160 -5.20 14.55 25.78
C PHE A 160 -5.71 13.21 25.23
N GLN A 161 -4.98 12.62 24.27
CA GLN A 161 -5.37 11.40 23.59
C GLN A 161 -4.14 10.67 23.06
N MET A 162 -4.24 9.34 22.96
CA MET A 162 -3.29 8.49 22.23
C MET A 162 -4.06 7.45 21.44
N ASN A 163 -3.72 7.25 20.17
CA ASN A 163 -4.24 6.14 19.38
C ASN A 163 -3.34 4.91 19.55
N LEU A 164 -3.70 4.00 20.45
CA LEU A 164 -2.92 2.79 20.71
C LEU A 164 -3.30 1.67 19.74
N CYS A 165 -2.29 1.16 19.03
CA CYS A 165 -2.42 0.03 18.13
C CYS A 165 -1.72 -1.21 18.68
N ARG A 166 -2.15 -2.38 18.19
CA ARG A 166 -1.43 -3.65 18.35
C ARG A 166 -1.39 -4.38 17.01
N ARG A 167 -0.29 -5.07 16.74
CA ARG A 167 -0.12 -5.84 15.52
C ARG A 167 -0.67 -7.25 15.69
N LEU A 168 -1.48 -7.70 14.74
CA LEU A 168 -1.91 -9.09 14.63
C LEU A 168 -1.11 -9.78 13.53
N GLU A 169 -0.50 -10.92 13.85
CA GLU A 169 0.38 -11.66 12.96
C GLU A 169 -0.15 -13.07 12.74
N ALA A 170 -0.11 -13.53 11.50
CA ALA A 170 -0.47 -14.90 11.16
C ALA A 170 0.34 -15.39 9.96
N LYS A 171 0.60 -16.70 9.88
CA LYS A 171 1.30 -17.26 8.73
C LYS A 171 0.32 -17.43 7.57
N ILE A 172 0.62 -16.79 6.45
CA ILE A 172 -0.19 -16.87 5.23
C ILE A 172 0.71 -17.09 4.01
N SER A 173 0.24 -17.87 3.05
CA SER A 173 0.92 -18.06 1.77
C SER A 173 0.56 -16.92 0.81
N ALA A 174 1.50 -16.50 -0.05
CA ALA A 174 1.26 -15.47 -1.06
C ALA A 174 -0.01 -15.68 -1.91
N ALA A 175 -0.28 -16.93 -2.32
CA ALA A 175 -1.48 -17.28 -3.10
C ALA A 175 -2.82 -17.00 -2.39
N ARG A 176 -2.81 -16.75 -1.07
CA ARG A 176 -3.99 -16.48 -0.25
C ARG A 176 -4.21 -15.00 0.07
N LEU A 177 -3.32 -14.10 -0.36
CA LEU A 177 -3.45 -12.66 -0.10
C LEU A 177 -4.67 -12.05 -0.81
N TRP A 178 -4.92 -12.41 -2.06
CA TRP A 178 -6.09 -11.94 -2.81
C TRP A 178 -7.42 -12.49 -2.24
N PRO A 179 -7.56 -13.80 -1.96
CA PRO A 179 -8.68 -14.33 -1.18
C PRO A 179 -8.90 -13.63 0.18
N LEU A 180 -7.82 -13.31 0.90
CA LEU A 180 -7.91 -12.64 2.18
C LEU A 180 -8.53 -11.25 2.02
N TYR A 181 -8.06 -10.47 1.06
CA TYR A 181 -8.62 -9.15 0.77
C TYR A 181 -10.11 -9.23 0.47
N HIS A 182 -10.54 -10.15 -0.40
CA HIS A 182 -11.97 -10.31 -0.72
C HIS A 182 -12.82 -10.64 0.51
N ARG A 183 -12.35 -11.52 1.40
CA ARG A 183 -13.07 -11.83 2.65
C ARG A 183 -13.13 -10.65 3.60
N LEU A 184 -12.06 -9.87 3.72
CA LEU A 184 -12.04 -8.66 4.55
C LEU A 184 -13.02 -7.60 4.00
N ARG A 185 -13.04 -7.40 2.68
CA ARG A 185 -13.98 -6.50 2.01
C ARG A 185 -15.44 -6.90 2.19
N ALA A 186 -15.74 -8.20 2.16
CA ALA A 186 -17.09 -8.71 2.41
C ALA A 186 -17.51 -8.53 3.88
N ALA A 187 -16.59 -8.75 4.82
CA ALA A 187 -16.85 -8.63 6.26
C ALA A 187 -16.90 -7.18 6.75
N SER A 188 -16.13 -6.29 6.14
CA SER A 188 -16.07 -4.86 6.47
C SER A 188 -15.98 -4.03 5.18
N PRO A 189 -17.13 -3.60 4.62
CA PRO A 189 -17.18 -2.82 3.39
C PRO A 189 -16.73 -1.37 3.61
N ALA A 190 -15.42 -1.15 3.81
CA ALA A 190 -14.87 0.20 3.95
C ALA A 190 -15.04 1.01 2.65
N ALA A 191 -15.25 2.32 2.75
CA ALA A 191 -15.32 3.17 1.56
C ALA A 191 -13.98 3.23 0.78
N TYR A 192 -12.85 3.12 1.50
CA TYR A 192 -11.51 3.27 0.97
C TYR A 192 -10.68 1.98 1.11
N GLY A 193 -11.16 0.89 0.51
CA GLY A 193 -10.43 -0.38 0.50
C GLY A 193 -9.36 -0.42 -0.59
N ALA A 194 -8.21 -1.03 -0.31
CA ALA A 194 -7.13 -1.17 -1.27
C ALA A 194 -6.45 -2.55 -1.18
N PHE A 195 -6.04 -3.06 -2.34
CA PHE A 195 -5.11 -4.18 -2.46
C PHE A 195 -3.96 -3.74 -3.36
N LEU A 196 -2.76 -3.69 -2.79
CA LEU A 196 -1.55 -3.33 -3.50
C LEU A 196 -0.57 -4.51 -3.47
N ASP A 197 -0.40 -5.15 -4.62
CA ASP A 197 0.63 -6.17 -4.81
C ASP A 197 2.01 -5.51 -4.93
N LEU A 198 2.91 -5.82 -4.00
CA LEU A 198 4.29 -5.31 -4.00
C LEU A 198 5.26 -6.27 -4.71
N GLY A 199 4.75 -7.36 -5.26
CA GLY A 199 5.54 -8.44 -5.83
C GLY A 199 6.23 -9.29 -4.77
N LYS A 200 6.90 -10.35 -5.23
CA LYS A 200 7.65 -11.31 -4.38
C LYS A 200 6.81 -11.89 -3.21
N GLY A 201 5.50 -11.99 -3.39
CA GLY A 201 4.58 -12.52 -2.39
C GLY A 201 4.28 -11.58 -1.22
N LYS A 202 4.57 -10.28 -1.34
CA LYS A 202 4.18 -9.23 -0.39
C LYS A 202 3.02 -8.40 -0.97
N ALA A 203 2.08 -7.99 -0.13
CA ALA A 203 1.03 -7.06 -0.50
C ALA A 203 0.62 -6.20 0.70
N VAL A 204 0.11 -5.01 0.42
CA VAL A 204 -0.56 -4.14 1.41
C VAL A 204 -2.06 -4.20 1.16
N LEU A 205 -2.81 -4.39 2.24
CA LEU A 205 -4.27 -4.46 2.23
C LEU A 205 -4.81 -3.37 3.17
N SER A 206 -5.80 -2.60 2.73
CA SER A 206 -6.54 -1.62 3.53
C SER A 206 -8.04 -1.73 3.32
#